data_AF-A0A1G3XQS0-F1
#
_entry.id   AF-A0A1G3XQS0-F1
#
_cell.length_a   1.000
_cell.length_b   1.000
_cell.length_c   1.000
_cell.angle_alpha   90.00
_cell.angle_beta   90.00
_cell.angle_gamma   90.00
#
_symmetry.space_group_name_H-M   'P 1'
#
loop_
_entity.id
_entity.type
_entity.pdbx_description
1 polymer ?
#
loop_
_entity_poly.entity_id
_entity_poly.type
_entity_poly.pdbx_seq_one_letter_code
_entity_poly.pdbx_strand_id
1 'polypeptide(L)'
;ALRAIGFDGDVLMFCHNGGKHLLIDEAAKYRKTILLLDLDHEGRALTKKAALLLEEKKNTIDLFFRRKLPSVTRGRVRHIEELSRYKDYLQPYSKMLE
;
A
#
# COMPACT_ATOMS: atom_id res chain seq x y z
N ALA A 1 -0.84 4.23 8.88
CA ALA A 1 -1.40 5.29 8.00
C ALA A 1 -2.66 4.87 7.25
N LEU A 2 -2.69 3.72 6.54
CA LEU A 2 -3.91 3.26 5.83
C LEU A 2 -5.14 3.15 6.74
N ARG A 3 -5.00 2.56 7.92
CA ARG A 3 -6.07 2.51 8.93
C ARG A 3 -6.56 3.91 9.34
N ALA A 4 -5.65 4.87 9.48
CA ALA A 4 -5.97 6.25 9.88
C ALA A 4 -6.77 7.02 8.81
N ILE A 5 -6.74 6.56 7.56
CA ILE A 5 -7.53 7.12 6.46
C ILE A 5 -8.76 6.24 6.12
N GLY A 6 -9.13 5.32 7.02
CA GLY A 6 -10.37 4.53 6.89
C GLY A 6 -10.27 3.22 6.11
N PHE A 7 -9.08 2.73 5.77
CA PHE A 7 -8.94 1.41 5.14
C PHE A 7 -9.18 0.27 6.14
N ASP A 8 -10.10 -0.64 5.83
CA ASP A 8 -10.54 -1.75 6.70
C ASP A 8 -10.06 -3.15 6.24
N GLY A 9 -9.54 -3.30 5.02
CA GLY A 9 -9.02 -4.58 4.51
C GLY A 9 -7.69 -5.07 5.11
N ASP A 10 -7.22 -6.24 4.66
CA ASP A 10 -5.96 -6.85 5.11
C ASP A 10 -4.74 -6.03 4.67
N VAL A 11 -3.81 -5.82 5.61
CA VAL A 11 -2.58 -5.06 5.37
C VAL A 11 -1.38 -5.96 5.66
N LEU A 12 -0.60 -6.22 4.62
CA LEU A 12 0.65 -6.97 4.69
C LEU A 12 1.82 -5.98 4.69
N MET A 13 2.57 -5.90 5.80
CA MET A 13 3.71 -4.98 5.90
C MET A 13 4.99 -5.60 5.35
N PHE A 14 5.63 -4.93 4.39
CA PHE A 14 6.91 -5.35 3.82
C PHE A 14 8.08 -4.81 4.65
N CYS A 15 8.55 -5.59 5.64
CA CYS A 15 9.72 -5.25 6.45
C CYS A 15 11.03 -5.73 5.81
N HIS A 16 12.11 -4.93 5.96
CA HIS A 16 13.41 -5.21 5.36
C HIS A 16 14.10 -6.48 5.92
N ASN A 17 13.82 -6.85 7.17
CA ASN A 17 14.64 -7.79 7.98
C ASN A 17 14.20 -9.27 8.01
N GLY A 18 13.76 -9.85 6.89
CA GLY A 18 13.85 -11.32 6.71
C GLY A 18 12.57 -12.09 6.40
N GLY A 19 11.41 -11.43 6.33
CA GLY A 19 10.14 -12.11 6.01
C GLY A 19 9.72 -12.07 4.53
N LYS A 20 10.58 -11.61 3.61
CA LYS A 20 10.17 -11.26 2.23
C LYS A 20 9.50 -12.43 1.49
N HIS A 21 10.01 -13.65 1.62
CA HIS A 21 9.42 -14.82 0.98
C HIS A 21 8.08 -15.21 1.63
N LEU A 22 8.01 -15.26 2.97
CA LEU A 22 6.77 -15.53 3.70
C LEU A 22 5.68 -14.51 3.36
N LEU A 23 6.05 -13.25 3.20
CA LEU A 23 5.12 -12.19 2.85
C LEU A 23 4.59 -12.31 1.41
N ILE A 24 5.46 -12.71 0.48
CA ILE A 24 5.07 -12.97 -0.91
C ILE A 24 4.18 -14.22 -0.98
N ASP A 25 4.48 -15.25 -0.20
CA ASP A 25 3.65 -16.45 -0.08
C ASP A 25 2.27 -16.12 0.52
N GLU A 26 2.23 -15.27 1.55
CA GLU A 26 0.99 -14.79 2.14
C GLU A 26 0.17 -13.96 1.14
N ALA A 27 0.82 -13.02 0.44
CA ALA A 27 0.18 -12.20 -0.58
C ALA A 27 -0.36 -13.03 -1.75
N ALA A 28 0.29 -14.14 -2.10
CA ALA A 28 -0.16 -15.03 -3.18
C ALA A 28 -1.44 -15.82 -2.85
N LYS A 29 -1.89 -15.84 -1.58
CA LYS A 29 -3.18 -16.44 -1.20
C LYS A 29 -4.37 -15.59 -1.65
N TYR A 30 -4.16 -14.30 -1.90
CA TYR A 30 -5.18 -13.38 -2.35
C TYR A 30 -5.30 -13.44 -3.87
N ARG A 31 -6.51 -13.26 -4.41
CA ARG A 31 -6.73 -13.21 -5.87
C ARG A 31 -6.03 -12.01 -6.52
N LYS A 32 -5.94 -10.91 -5.79
CA LYS A 32 -5.40 -9.63 -6.25
C LYS A 32 -4.69 -8.92 -5.10
N THR A 33 -3.47 -8.46 -5.34
CA THR A 33 -2.66 -7.73 -4.36
C THR A 33 -2.37 -6.31 -4.86
N ILE A 34 -2.65 -5.32 -4.01
CA ILE A 34 -2.26 -3.93 -4.24
C ILE A 34 -0.84 -3.73 -3.69
N LEU A 35 0.11 -3.34 -4.54
CA LEU A 35 1.45 -2.98 -4.10
C LEU A 35 1.54 -1.48 -3.87
N LEU A 36 1.54 -1.08 -2.60
CA LEU A 36 1.57 0.31 -2.17
C LEU A 36 2.81 0.56 -1.29
N LEU A 37 3.98 0.61 -1.91
CA LEU A 37 5.24 1.00 -1.29
C LEU A 37 5.55 2.47 -1.56
N ASP A 38 6.48 3.02 -0.79
CA ASP A 38 6.99 4.38 -0.92
C ASP A 38 7.43 4.74 -2.35
N LEU A 39 7.33 6.04 -2.64
CA LEU A 39 7.58 6.62 -3.97
C LEU A 39 9.04 7.07 -4.16
N ASP A 40 9.91 6.78 -3.20
CA ASP A 40 11.34 7.04 -3.27
C ASP A 40 12.09 6.03 -4.18
N HIS A 41 13.42 6.10 -4.18
CA HIS A 41 14.24 5.21 -4.98
C HIS A 41 14.15 3.75 -4.50
N GLU A 42 14.20 3.51 -3.19
CA GLU A 42 14.19 2.18 -2.61
C GLU A 42 12.83 1.48 -2.77
N GLY A 43 11.75 2.19 -2.49
CA GLY A 43 10.38 1.72 -2.68
C GLY A 43 10.08 1.39 -4.15
N ARG A 44 10.65 2.13 -5.11
CA ARG A 44 10.57 1.76 -6.54
C ARG A 44 11.30 0.45 -6.85
N ALA A 45 12.51 0.27 -6.34
CA ALA A 45 13.27 -0.97 -6.54
C ALA A 45 12.56 -2.17 -5.91
N LEU A 46 12.05 -2.01 -4.68
CA LEU A 46 11.30 -3.05 -3.98
C LEU A 46 9.97 -3.38 -4.66
N THR A 47 9.24 -2.37 -5.17
CA THR A 47 8.00 -2.60 -5.92
C THR A 47 8.26 -3.48 -7.14
N LYS A 48 9.33 -3.19 -7.91
CA LYS A 48 9.70 -4.01 -9.09
C LYS A 48 10.01 -5.45 -8.68
N LYS A 49 10.83 -5.63 -7.64
CA LYS A 49 11.21 -6.98 -7.16
C LYS A 49 10.00 -7.77 -6.64
N ALA A 50 9.14 -7.15 -5.85
CA ALA A 50 7.93 -7.79 -5.33
C ALA A 50 6.95 -8.13 -6.46
N ALA A 51 6.83 -7.26 -7.47
CA ALA A 51 5.96 -7.51 -8.61
C ALA A 51 6.38 -8.77 -9.38
N LEU A 52 7.67 -8.90 -9.72
CA LEU A 52 8.20 -10.09 -10.40
C LEU A 52 7.93 -11.38 -9.60
N LEU A 53 8.21 -11.38 -8.29
CA LEU A 53 8.01 -12.54 -7.44
C LEU A 53 6.53 -12.96 -7.31
N LEU A 54 5.61 -12.00 -7.31
CA LEU A 54 4.16 -12.28 -7.25
C LEU A 54 3.60 -12.71 -8.61
N GLU A 55 4.12 -12.16 -9.71
CA GLU A 55 3.80 -12.59 -11.08
C GLU A 55 4.23 -14.04 -11.33
N GLU A 56 5.43 -14.43 -10.88
CA GLU A 56 5.90 -15.83 -10.91
C GLU A 56 4.93 -16.80 -10.21
N LYS A 57 4.24 -16.32 -9.17
CA LYS A 57 3.21 -17.07 -8.44
C LYS A 57 1.79 -16.94 -9.03
N LYS A 58 1.66 -16.35 -10.24
CA LYS A 58 0.39 -16.12 -10.95
C LYS A 58 -0.60 -15.24 -10.19
N ASN A 59 -0.11 -14.38 -9.29
CA ASN A 59 -0.96 -13.47 -8.55
C ASN A 59 -1.27 -12.21 -9.39
N THR A 60 -2.49 -11.68 -9.27
CA THR A 60 -2.86 -10.43 -9.97
C THR A 60 -2.36 -9.22 -9.19
N ILE A 61 -1.57 -8.37 -9.84
CA ILE A 61 -0.96 -7.21 -9.18
C ILE A 61 -1.64 -5.91 -9.61
N ASP A 62 -1.94 -5.05 -8.63
CA ASP A 62 -2.47 -3.73 -8.85
C ASP A 62 -1.51 -2.63 -8.36
N LEU A 63 -1.10 -1.78 -9.30
CA LEU A 63 -0.24 -0.61 -9.06
C LEU A 63 -0.99 0.71 -9.23
N PHE A 64 -2.30 0.69 -9.48
CA PHE A 64 -3.12 1.87 -9.77
C PHE A 64 -2.97 2.93 -8.67
N PHE A 65 -3.22 2.55 -7.42
CA PHE A 65 -3.16 3.48 -6.28
C PHE A 65 -1.78 4.10 -6.12
N ARG A 66 -0.71 3.29 -6.24
CA ARG A 66 0.67 3.78 -6.20
C ARG A 66 0.97 4.78 -7.32
N ARG A 67 0.49 4.53 -8.53
CA ARG A 67 0.68 5.43 -9.69
C ARG A 67 -0.13 6.72 -9.58
N LYS A 68 -1.32 6.67 -8.97
CA LYS A 68 -2.20 7.84 -8.80
C LYS A 68 -1.82 8.70 -7.60
N LEU A 69 -1.18 8.12 -6.58
CA LEU A 69 -0.84 8.82 -5.35
C LEU A 69 -0.11 10.17 -5.56
N PRO A 70 0.93 10.28 -6.42
CA PRO A 70 1.58 11.56 -6.66
C PRO A 70 0.65 12.60 -7.29
N SER A 71 -0.21 12.18 -8.24
CA SER A 71 -1.08 13.12 -8.96
C SER A 71 -2.20 13.65 -8.06
N VAL A 72 -2.84 12.78 -7.27
CA VAL A 72 -3.95 13.17 -6.40
C VAL A 72 -3.48 13.97 -5.18
N THR A 73 -2.25 13.73 -4.72
CA THR A 73 -1.65 14.47 -3.60
C THR A 73 -0.80 15.66 -4.05
N ARG A 74 -0.71 15.93 -5.36
CA ARG A 74 0.17 16.96 -5.95
C ARG A 74 1.62 16.83 -5.44
N GLY A 75 2.11 15.59 -5.33
CA GLY A 75 3.45 15.26 -4.86
C GLY A 75 3.69 15.43 -3.36
N ARG A 76 2.66 15.77 -2.57
CA ARG A 76 2.79 15.99 -1.10
C ARG A 76 2.99 14.70 -0.30
N VAL A 77 2.66 13.56 -0.89
CA VAL A 77 2.87 12.24 -0.29
C VAL A 77 3.93 11.51 -1.10
N ARG A 78 5.06 11.22 -0.46
CA ARG A 78 6.15 10.39 -1.00
C ARG A 78 6.32 9.11 -0.19
N HIS A 79 6.08 9.16 1.12
CA HIS A 79 6.04 7.98 1.97
C HIS A 79 4.59 7.63 2.32
N ILE A 80 4.25 6.34 2.32
CA ILE A 80 2.88 5.89 2.56
C ILE A 80 2.41 6.26 3.98
N GLU A 81 3.33 6.41 4.93
CA GLU A 81 3.01 6.89 6.27
C GLU A 81 2.43 8.31 6.31
N GLU A 82 2.78 9.16 5.33
CA GLU A 82 2.32 10.55 5.24
C GLU A 82 0.84 10.66 4.90
N LEU A 83 0.20 9.57 4.43
CA LEU A 83 -1.25 9.50 4.28
C LEU A 83 -1.99 9.81 5.59
N SER A 84 -1.36 9.53 6.74
CA SER A 84 -1.94 9.85 8.06
C SER A 84 -2.23 11.34 8.27
N ARG A 85 -1.57 12.25 7.52
CA ARG A 85 -1.84 13.70 7.55
C ARG A 85 -3.26 14.06 7.08
N TYR A 86 -3.91 13.16 6.34
CA TYR A 86 -5.27 13.35 5.85
C TYR A 86 -6.34 12.79 6.81
N LYS A 87 -5.96 12.20 7.94
CA LYS A 87 -6.91 11.59 8.90
C LYS A 87 -8.02 12.57 9.31
N ASP A 88 -7.67 13.83 9.57
CA ASP A 88 -8.60 14.84 10.09
C ASP A 88 -9.50 15.39 8.99
N TYR A 89 -9.11 15.26 7.72
CA TYR A 89 -9.93 15.62 6.56
C TYR A 89 -10.92 14.53 6.17
N LEU A 90 -10.71 13.30 6.68
CA LEU A 90 -11.57 12.14 6.42
C LEU A 90 -12.50 11.83 7.61
N GLN A 91 -12.38 12.57 8.71
CA GLN A 91 -13.43 12.67 9.73
C GLN A 91 -14.30 13.88 9.39
N PRO A 92 -15.58 13.68 8.99
CA PRO A 92 -16.63 13.45 9.98
C PRO A 92 -17.82 12.60 9.46
N TYR A 93 -17.79 11.28 9.59
CA TYR A 93 -18.98 10.43 9.33
C TYR A 93 -19.47 9.62 10.54
N SER A 94 -18.63 9.42 11.55
CA SER A 94 -19.02 8.66 12.76
C SER A 94 -19.82 9.47 13.78
N LYS A 95 -19.76 10.81 13.73
CA LYS A 95 -20.45 11.72 14.68
C LYS A 95 -21.81 12.25 14.20
N MET A 96 -22.28 11.86 13.01
CA MET A 96 -23.59 12.28 12.47
C MET A 96 -24.69 11.22 12.62
N LEU A 97 -24.38 10.09 13.27
CA LEU A 97 -25.31 8.97 13.49
C LEU A 97 -25.55 8.66 14.99
N GLU A 98 -25.13 9.56 15.89
CA GLU A 98 -25.55 9.58 17.30
C GLU A 98 -26.47 10.78 17.53
#